data_AF-A5ZWX7-F1
#
_entry.id   AF-A5ZWX7-F1
#
_cell.length_a   1.000
_cell.length_b   1.000
_cell.length_c   1.000
_cell.angle_alpha   90.00
_cell.angle_beta   90.00
_cell.angle_gamma   90.00
#
_symmetry.space_group_name_H-M   'P 1'
#
loop_
_entity.id
_entity.type
_entity.pdbx_description
1 polymer ?
#
loop_
_entity_poly.entity_id
_entity_poly.type
_entity_poly.pdbx_seq_one_letter_code
_entity_poly.pdbx_strand_id
1 'polypeptide(L)'
;MELCRSEQVADCELVIANTCIWNQLNDKSILYELLKKHSEMKLWFAKQELSCETNYWLRKTNTLSDVGTFGFPTSKSERILFENRRKGFMVAIEKAFDKVSPILLPADYNT
;
A
#
# COMPACT_ATOMS: atom_id res chain seq x y z
N MET A 1 -13.12 -4.06 11.13
CA MET A 1 -12.92 -2.75 10.47
C MET A 1 -12.73 -1.68 11.55
N GLU A 2 -11.67 -1.82 12.36
CA GLU A 2 -11.39 -0.93 13.50
C GLU A 2 -10.46 0.24 13.12
N LEU A 3 -9.62 0.05 12.10
CA LEU A 3 -8.67 1.06 11.62
C LEU A 3 -9.36 2.37 11.21
N CYS A 4 -10.47 2.26 10.46
CA CYS A 4 -11.26 3.42 10.03
C CYS A 4 -12.04 4.07 11.17
N ARG A 5 -12.13 3.45 12.36
CA ARG A 5 -12.81 4.03 13.54
C ARG A 5 -11.85 4.77 14.46
N SER A 6 -10.54 4.59 14.30
CA SER A 6 -9.53 5.34 15.05
C SER A 6 -9.55 6.81 14.64
N GLU A 7 -9.72 7.72 15.62
CA GLU A 7 -9.70 9.17 15.41
C GLU A 7 -8.39 9.64 14.76
N GLN A 8 -7.28 8.98 15.10
CA GLN A 8 -5.93 9.30 14.60
C GLN A 8 -5.80 9.17 13.07
N VAL A 9 -6.58 8.28 12.46
CA VAL A 9 -6.57 8.05 11.00
C VAL A 9 -7.51 9.02 10.28
N ALA A 10 -8.54 9.52 10.96
CA ALA A 10 -9.58 10.35 10.35
C ALA A 10 -9.10 11.77 10.01
N ASP A 11 -8.15 12.31 10.79
CA ASP A 11 -7.70 13.70 10.68
C ASP A 11 -6.43 13.88 9.83
N CYS A 12 -5.96 12.84 9.16
CA CYS A 12 -4.72 12.88 8.38
C CYS A 12 -4.97 13.19 6.89
N GLU A 13 -4.19 14.11 6.30
CA GLU A 13 -4.26 14.43 4.85
C GLU A 13 -3.70 13.30 3.95
N LEU A 14 -2.83 12.45 4.52
CA LEU A 14 -2.14 11.36 3.83
C LEU A 14 -2.19 10.09 4.67
N VAL A 15 -2.63 8.98 4.05
CA VAL A 15 -2.60 7.64 4.66
C VAL A 15 -1.94 6.66 3.70
N ILE A 16 -0.95 5.94 4.20
CA ILE A 16 -0.23 4.88 3.49
C ILE A 16 -0.56 3.56 4.17
N ALA A 17 -1.31 2.69 3.48
CA ALA A 17 -1.64 1.38 3.99
C ALA A 17 -0.62 0.35 3.47
N ASN A 18 0.22 -0.16 4.38
CA ASN A 18 1.16 -1.24 4.09
C ASN A 18 0.51 -2.59 4.42
N THR A 19 -0.49 -2.99 3.65
CA THR A 19 -1.27 -4.21 3.90
C THR A 19 -1.17 -5.20 2.74
N CYS A 20 -1.23 -6.49 3.09
CA CYS A 20 -1.44 -7.56 2.13
C CYS A 20 -2.96 -7.69 1.90
N ILE A 21 -3.42 -7.77 0.65
CA ILE A 21 -4.85 -7.90 0.35
C ILE A 21 -5.19 -9.40 0.37
N TRP A 22 -5.89 -9.85 1.41
CA TRP A 22 -6.23 -11.26 1.59
C TRP A 22 -7.62 -11.62 1.06
N ASN A 23 -8.58 -10.70 1.12
CA ASN A 23 -9.96 -10.93 0.67
C ASN A 23 -10.32 -9.96 -0.46
N GLN A 24 -10.91 -10.48 -1.54
CA GLN A 24 -11.50 -9.66 -2.60
C GLN A 24 -12.49 -8.64 -2.01
N LEU A 25 -12.42 -7.38 -2.46
CA LEU A 25 -13.31 -6.25 -2.12
C LEU A 25 -13.12 -5.60 -0.73
N ASN A 26 -12.37 -6.21 0.18
CA ASN A 26 -12.10 -5.59 1.48
C ASN A 26 -11.30 -4.28 1.35
N ASP A 27 -10.44 -4.20 0.35
CA ASP A 27 -9.70 -3.00 -0.04
C ASP A 27 -10.64 -1.85 -0.42
N LYS A 28 -11.60 -2.06 -1.33
CA LYS A 28 -12.56 -1.03 -1.74
C LYS A 28 -13.40 -0.53 -0.57
N SER A 29 -13.86 -1.44 0.30
CA SER A 29 -14.63 -1.06 1.49
C SER A 29 -13.82 -0.19 2.46
N ILE A 30 -12.56 -0.55 2.74
CA ILE A 30 -11.68 0.24 3.62
C ILE A 30 -11.42 1.63 3.01
N LEU A 31 -11.09 1.69 1.73
CA LEU A 31 -10.83 2.96 1.03
C LEU A 31 -12.06 3.86 1.02
N TYR A 32 -13.25 3.27 0.85
CA TYR A 32 -14.52 4.02 0.87
C TYR A 32 -14.78 4.65 2.24
N GLU A 33 -14.58 3.90 3.33
CA GLU A 33 -14.76 4.42 4.69
C GLU A 33 -13.73 5.50 5.04
N LEU A 34 -12.49 5.39 4.53
CA LEU A 34 -11.47 6.42 4.71
C LEU A 34 -11.85 7.72 3.98
N LEU A 35 -12.26 7.64 2.70
CA LEU A 35 -12.69 8.82 1.95
C LEU A 35 -13.98 9.44 2.49
N LYS A 36 -14.90 8.64 3.02
CA LYS A 36 -16.13 9.14 3.63
C LYS A 36 -15.83 10.04 4.84
N LYS A 37 -14.74 9.77 5.55
CA LYS A 37 -14.28 10.60 6.68
C LYS A 37 -13.55 11.85 6.22
N HIS A 38 -12.71 11.73 5.19
CA HIS A 38 -11.94 12.85 4.67
C HIS A 38 -11.82 12.77 3.14
N SER A 39 -12.69 13.48 2.42
CA SER A 39 -12.85 13.34 0.96
C SER A 39 -11.62 13.76 0.17
N GLU A 40 -10.77 14.61 0.73
CA GLU A 40 -9.53 15.09 0.08
C GLU A 40 -8.30 14.23 0.41
N MET A 41 -8.46 13.18 1.22
CA MET A 41 -7.35 12.32 1.64
C MET A 41 -6.70 11.61 0.44
N LYS A 42 -5.37 11.68 0.36
CA LYS A 42 -4.59 10.95 -0.65
C LYS A 42 -4.31 9.54 -0.14
N LEU A 43 -4.87 8.54 -0.83
CA LEU A 43 -4.74 7.13 -0.46
C LEU A 43 -3.71 6.42 -1.35
N TRP A 44 -2.87 5.61 -0.70
CA TRP A 44 -1.77 4.89 -1.34
C TRP A 44 -1.66 3.46 -0.80
N PHE A 45 -1.41 2.50 -1.69
CA PHE A 45 -1.03 1.14 -1.32
C PHE A 45 0.45 0.87 -1.55
N ALA A 46 1.03 0.06 -0.68
CA ALA A 46 2.33 -0.53 -0.93
C ALA A 46 2.27 -1.41 -2.20
N LYS A 47 3.29 -1.26 -3.06
CA LYS A 47 3.51 -2.13 -4.20
C LYS A 47 3.64 -3.56 -3.72
N GLN A 48 2.84 -4.43 -4.33
CA GLN A 48 2.84 -5.86 -4.07
C GLN A 48 3.62 -6.59 -5.17
N GLU A 49 4.28 -7.67 -4.78
CA GLU A 49 4.95 -8.59 -5.70
C GLU A 49 4.33 -9.98 -5.60
N LEU A 50 4.40 -10.73 -6.71
CA LEU A 50 4.02 -12.14 -6.73
C LEU A 50 5.13 -12.96 -6.09
N SER A 51 4.81 -13.61 -4.97
CA SER A 51 5.66 -14.60 -4.33
C SER A 51 5.05 -15.99 -4.46
N CYS A 52 5.90 -16.99 -4.65
CA CYS A 52 5.52 -18.39 -4.59
C CYS A 52 5.72 -18.91 -3.16
N GLU A 53 4.65 -19.32 -2.50
CA GLU A 53 4.74 -19.97 -1.19
C GLU A 53 5.18 -21.43 -1.31
N THR A 54 5.57 -22.05 -0.19
CA THR A 54 6.13 -23.42 -0.11
C THR A 54 5.25 -24.49 -0.77
N ASN A 55 3.94 -24.23 -0.91
CA ASN A 55 2.98 -25.13 -1.55
C ASN A 55 2.71 -24.83 -3.03
N TYR A 56 3.54 -24.02 -3.69
CA TYR A 56 3.33 -23.52 -5.07
C TYR A 56 2.12 -22.58 -5.23
N TRP A 57 1.64 -22.01 -4.13
CA TRP A 57 0.58 -21.02 -4.17
C TRP A 57 1.16 -19.65 -4.50
N LEU A 58 0.66 -19.05 -5.56
CA LEU A 58 0.98 -17.67 -5.91
C LEU A 58 0.22 -16.73 -4.98
N ARG A 59 0.97 -15.85 -4.31
CA ARG A 59 0.42 -14.84 -3.41
C ARG A 59 0.99 -13.48 -3.73
N LYS A 60 0.17 -12.44 -3.60
CA LYS A 60 0.65 -11.05 -3.55
C LYS A 60 1.16 -10.74 -2.14
N THR A 61 2.44 -10.40 -2.04
CA THR A 61 3.08 -9.97 -0.80
C THR A 61 3.63 -8.56 -0.96
N ASN A 62 3.60 -7.77 0.10
CA ASN A 62 4.33 -6.51 0.17
C ASN A 62 5.79 -6.74 0.57
N THR A 63 6.08 -7.79 1.35
CA THR A 63 7.42 -8.10 1.86
C THR A 63 8.25 -8.83 0.81
N LEU A 64 9.46 -8.31 0.56
CA LEU A 64 10.47 -9.01 -0.23
C LEU A 64 11.29 -9.92 0.68
N SER A 65 11.74 -11.06 0.16
CA SER A 65 12.80 -11.82 0.80
C SER A 65 14.02 -10.90 1.05
N ASP A 66 14.83 -11.24 2.04
CA ASP A 66 16.01 -10.46 2.44
C ASP A 66 17.07 -10.49 1.34
N VAL A 67 16.84 -9.69 0.30
CA VAL A 67 17.67 -9.55 -0.88
C VAL A 67 18.23 -8.13 -0.85
N GLY A 68 19.32 -7.89 -0.12
CA GLY A 68 20.02 -6.62 -0.13
C GLY A 68 20.72 -6.23 1.17
N THR A 69 21.06 -4.95 1.28
CA THR A 69 21.92 -4.36 2.33
C THR A 69 21.19 -3.97 3.61
N PHE A 70 19.87 -4.16 3.69
CA PHE A 70 19.07 -3.70 4.83
C PHE A 70 19.21 -4.62 6.06
N GLY A 71 19.49 -5.90 5.87
CA GLY A 71 19.65 -6.87 6.97
C GLY A 71 18.36 -7.21 7.71
N PHE A 72 17.21 -6.89 7.12
CA PHE A 72 15.88 -7.28 7.60
C PHE A 72 14.87 -7.27 6.43
N PRO A 73 13.74 -7.99 6.53
CA PRO A 73 12.71 -7.99 5.51
C PRO A 73 12.13 -6.59 5.30
N THR A 74 12.18 -6.11 4.07
CA THR A 74 11.61 -4.81 3.65
C THR A 74 10.66 -5.02 2.50
N SER A 75 9.62 -4.20 2.41
CA SER A 75 8.77 -4.14 1.23
C SER A 75 9.45 -3.47 0.04
N LYS A 76 8.95 -3.77 -1.17
CA LYS A 76 9.38 -3.08 -2.40
C LYS A 76 9.22 -1.57 -2.27
N SER A 77 8.10 -1.14 -1.70
CA SER A 77 7.78 0.28 -1.51
C SER A 77 8.77 0.96 -0.59
N GLU A 78 9.15 0.33 0.53
CA GLU A 78 10.14 0.90 1.46
C GLU A 78 11.51 1.08 0.80
N ARG A 79 11.96 0.11 -0.01
CA ARG A 79 13.21 0.23 -0.77
C ARG A 79 13.17 1.40 -1.75
N ILE A 80 12.11 1.49 -2.56
CA ILE A 80 11.94 2.59 -3.54
C ILE A 80 11.83 3.94 -2.82
N LEU A 81 11.12 3.99 -1.69
CA LEU A 81 10.99 5.20 -0.88
C LEU A 81 12.37 5.66 -0.39
N PHE A 82 13.15 4.73 0.16
CA PHE A 82 14.50 5.01 0.64
C PHE A 82 15.42 5.47 -0.50
N GLU A 83 15.39 4.81 -1.66
CA GLU A 83 16.18 5.21 -2.84
C GLU A 83 15.84 6.63 -3.32
N ASN A 84 14.58 7.03 -3.22
CA ASN A 84 14.11 8.35 -3.65
C ASN A 84 14.04 9.40 -2.53
N ARG A 85 14.51 9.08 -1.32
CA ARG A 85 14.42 9.96 -0.12
C ARG A 85 14.97 11.38 -0.31
N ARG A 86 15.92 11.58 -1.23
CA ARG A 86 16.54 12.87 -1.52
C ARG A 86 15.77 13.72 -2.55
N LYS A 87 14.68 13.21 -3.13
CA LYS A 87 13.93 13.87 -4.22
C LYS A 87 12.70 14.66 -3.73
N GLY A 88 12.51 14.76 -2.41
CA GLY A 88 11.32 15.35 -1.79
C GLY A 88 10.26 14.31 -1.46
N PHE A 89 9.50 14.56 -0.39
CA PHE A 89 8.60 13.57 0.21
C PHE A 89 7.54 13.05 -0.76
N MET A 90 6.73 13.94 -1.35
CA MET A 90 5.65 13.53 -2.26
C MET A 90 6.18 12.81 -3.51
N VAL A 91 7.32 13.26 -4.05
CA VAL A 91 7.96 12.61 -5.21
C VAL A 91 8.44 11.20 -4.85
N ALA A 92 8.93 11.01 -3.62
CA ALA A 92 9.33 9.69 -3.15
C ALA A 92 8.12 8.77 -2.93
N ILE A 93 7.02 9.29 -2.38
CA ILE A 93 5.75 8.57 -2.22
C ILE A 93 5.19 8.12 -3.57
N GLU A 94 5.08 9.04 -4.54
CA GLU A 94 4.55 8.76 -5.88
C GLU A 94 5.31 7.66 -6.63
N LYS A 95 6.62 7.51 -6.35
CA LYS A 95 7.44 6.45 -6.93
C LYS A 95 7.30 5.12 -6.19
N ALA A 96 7.21 5.20 -4.88
CA ALA A 96 7.27 4.05 -3.98
C ALA A 96 5.94 3.32 -3.86
N PHE A 97 4.81 4.02 -3.96
CA PHE A 97 3.48 3.49 -3.68
C PHE A 97 2.55 3.66 -4.89
N ASP A 98 1.51 2.83 -4.95
CA ASP A 98 0.47 2.95 -5.97
C ASP A 98 -0.66 3.81 -5.44
N LYS A 99 -1.00 4.89 -6.16
CA LYS A 99 -2.14 5.73 -5.81
C LYS A 99 -3.43 4.95 -6.03
N VAL A 100 -4.33 5.00 -5.06
CA VAL A 100 -5.57 4.21 -5.11
C VAL A 100 -6.81 5.05 -4.81
N SER A 101 -7.95 4.56 -5.28
CA SER A 101 -9.27 5.08 -4.92
C SER A 101 -10.23 3.90 -4.73
N PRO A 102 -11.34 4.07 -3.99
CA PRO A 102 -12.34 3.00 -3.86
C PRO A 102 -13.03 2.65 -5.19
N ILE A 103 -12.94 3.52 -6.21
CA ILE A 103 -13.55 3.32 -7.52
C ILE A 103 -12.60 2.55 -8.44
N LEU A 104 -11.32 2.95 -8.46
CA LEU A 104 -10.29 2.43 -9.33
C LEU A 104 -9.09 1.93 -8.52
N LEU A 105 -8.85 0.63 -8.57
CA LEU A 105 -7.68 -0.01 -8.00
C LEU A 105 -6.65 -0.34 -9.09
N PRO A 106 -5.34 -0.40 -8.75
CA PRO A 106 -4.29 -0.87 -9.66
C PRO A 106 -4.59 -2.23 -10.30
N ALA A 107 -5.27 -3.12 -9.58
CA ALA A 107 -5.70 -4.42 -10.08
C ALA A 107 -6.79 -4.34 -11.18
N ASP A 108 -7.56 -3.26 -11.23
CA ASP A 108 -8.65 -3.07 -12.20
C ASP A 108 -8.13 -2.66 -13.60
N TYR A 109 -6.85 -2.26 -13.73
CA TYR A 109 -6.25 -1.82 -15.00
C TYR A 109 -5.44 -2.90 -15.73
N ASN A 110 -5.10 -4.01 -15.07
CA ASN A 110 -4.26 -5.08 -15.62
C ASN A 110 -5.11 -6.23 -16.22
N THR A 111 -6.10 -5.89 -17.05
CA THR A 111 -6.81 -6.83 -17.94
C THR A 111 -6.05 -7.06 -19.23
#